data_AF-A0A7V5LZV3-F1
#
_entry.id   AF-A0A7V5LZV3-F1
#
_cell.length_a   1.000
_cell.length_b   1.000
_cell.length_c   1.000
_cell.angle_alpha   90.00
_cell.angle_beta   90.00
_cell.angle_gamma   90.00
#
_symmetry.space_group_name_H-M   'P 1'
#
loop_
_entity.id
_entity.type
_entity.pdbx_description
1 polymer ?
#
loop_
_entity_poly.entity_id
_entity_poly.type
_entity_poly.pdbx_seq_one_letter_code
_entity_poly.pdbx_strand_id
1 'polypeptide(L)'
;MSYPKKLFVAATRQNDGKSTICLGLLQVLKDRYSRVGFMKPVGQHYVEYGGYKIDEDVVLMKDVCGMDNNLKDMNPITVEKGFTEKYIKEGGLEKYVRMIKESYTRIAEGKELVLIEGTGHAGVGAVFDLSNASVAKLLESKVLLISTGGIGRPIDEIVMNKALFDQEGVEIIGVIINKVVS
;
A
#
# COMPACT_ATOMS: atom_id res chain seq x y z
N MET A 1 1.97 -20.00 15.77
CA MET A 1 1.22 -19.69 14.53
C MET A 1 2.19 -19.05 13.55
N SER A 2 2.13 -19.40 12.27
CA SER A 2 2.96 -18.76 11.24
C SER A 2 2.56 -17.30 11.09
N TYR A 3 3.54 -16.41 10.92
CA TYR A 3 3.27 -15.01 10.60
C TYR A 3 2.61 -14.92 9.21
N PRO A 4 1.61 -14.04 8.99
CA PRO A 4 0.93 -13.95 7.70
C PRO A 4 1.89 -13.58 6.57
N LYS A 5 1.58 -14.07 5.37
CA LYS A 5 2.23 -13.57 4.14
C LYS A 5 1.89 -12.10 3.96
N LYS A 6 2.83 -11.33 3.42
CA LYS A 6 2.70 -9.87 3.29
C LYS A 6 2.96 -9.50 1.84
N LEU A 7 1.92 -9.05 1.15
CA LEU A 7 2.01 -8.65 -0.24
C LEU A 7 1.74 -7.15 -0.36
N PHE A 8 2.78 -6.38 -0.65
CA PHE A 8 2.69 -4.96 -0.89
C PHE A 8 2.46 -4.69 -2.37
N VAL A 9 1.43 -3.91 -2.70
CA VAL A 9 1.10 -3.54 -4.08
C VAL A 9 1.50 -2.08 -4.30
N ALA A 10 2.47 -1.87 -5.18
CA ALA A 10 2.90 -0.54 -5.60
C ALA A 10 2.61 -0.37 -7.10
N ALA A 11 2.62 0.87 -7.60
CA ALA A 11 2.56 1.12 -9.04
C ALA A 11 3.84 1.81 -9.51
N THR A 12 4.01 2.00 -10.81
CA THR A 12 5.08 2.82 -11.36
C THR A 12 4.72 4.31 -11.38
N ARG A 13 3.43 4.65 -11.36
CA ARG A 13 2.90 6.02 -11.30
C ARG A 13 1.61 6.10 -10.46
N GLN A 14 1.11 7.32 -10.30
CA GLN A 14 -0.23 7.55 -9.76
C GLN A 14 -1.30 7.22 -10.81
N ASN A 15 -2.41 6.60 -10.39
CA ASN A 15 -3.58 6.26 -11.21
C ASN A 15 -3.40 5.15 -12.27
N ASP A 16 -2.43 4.24 -12.09
CA ASP A 16 -2.24 3.06 -12.95
C ASP A 16 -3.25 1.92 -12.71
N GLY A 17 -4.35 2.19 -11.98
CA GLY A 17 -5.40 1.23 -11.66
C GLY A 17 -5.09 0.32 -10.46
N LYS A 18 -4.23 0.79 -9.55
CA LYS A 18 -3.83 0.03 -8.35
C LYS A 18 -5.01 -0.38 -7.48
N SER A 19 -5.93 0.52 -7.16
CA SER A 19 -7.13 0.21 -6.39
C SER A 19 -7.98 -0.88 -7.08
N THR A 20 -8.18 -0.80 -8.40
CA THR A 20 -8.92 -1.83 -9.15
C THR A 20 -8.22 -3.18 -9.12
N ILE A 21 -6.88 -3.20 -9.26
CA ILE A 21 -6.10 -4.44 -9.17
C ILE A 21 -6.11 -4.99 -7.74
N CYS A 22 -5.97 -4.15 -6.70
CA CYS A 22 -6.09 -4.56 -5.31
C CYS A 22 -7.47 -5.16 -5.00
N LEU A 23 -8.53 -4.58 -5.54
CA LEU A 23 -9.89 -5.11 -5.41
C LEU A 23 -9.99 -6.50 -6.04
N GLY A 24 -9.55 -6.67 -7.30
CA GLY A 24 -9.53 -7.98 -7.96
C GLY A 24 -8.65 -9.00 -7.24
N LEU A 25 -7.47 -8.58 -6.77
CA LEU A 25 -6.57 -9.41 -5.98
C LEU A 25 -7.23 -9.86 -4.68
N LEU A 26 -7.89 -8.96 -3.93
CA LEU A 26 -8.58 -9.34 -2.70
C LEU A 26 -9.66 -10.38 -2.95
N GLN A 27 -10.47 -10.22 -4.00
CA GLN A 27 -11.51 -11.20 -4.35
C GLN A 27 -10.90 -12.59 -4.60
N VAL A 28 -9.86 -12.67 -5.44
CA VAL A 28 -9.18 -13.95 -5.74
C VAL A 28 -8.43 -14.53 -4.53
N LEU A 29 -7.81 -13.68 -3.71
CA LEU A 29 -7.06 -14.12 -2.54
C LEU A 29 -7.97 -14.65 -1.45
N LYS A 30 -9.19 -14.12 -1.31
CA LYS A 30 -10.20 -14.64 -0.38
C LYS A 30 -10.69 -16.05 -0.77
N ASP A 31 -10.65 -16.42 -2.05
CA ASP A 31 -10.94 -17.79 -2.47
C ASP A 31 -9.81 -18.76 -2.13
N ARG A 32 -8.58 -18.26 -1.94
CA ARG A 32 -7.38 -19.08 -1.67
C ARG A 32 -6.97 -19.12 -0.20
N TYR A 33 -7.29 -18.09 0.56
CA TYR A 33 -6.95 -17.96 1.97
C TYR A 33 -8.22 -17.71 2.77
N SER A 34 -8.41 -18.48 3.84
CA SER A 34 -9.62 -18.36 4.67
C SER A 34 -9.67 -17.02 5.40
N ARG A 35 -8.51 -16.44 5.72
CA ARG A 35 -8.41 -15.19 6.47
C ARG A 35 -7.42 -14.22 5.82
N VAL A 36 -7.97 -13.25 5.08
CA VAL A 36 -7.22 -12.14 4.46
C VAL A 36 -7.42 -10.85 5.25
N GLY A 37 -6.35 -10.05 5.37
CA GLY A 37 -6.39 -8.67 5.86
C GLY A 37 -6.05 -7.68 4.75
N PHE A 38 -6.47 -6.43 4.92
CA PHE A 38 -6.15 -5.34 4.01
C PHE A 38 -5.68 -4.12 4.78
N MET A 39 -4.69 -3.41 4.23
CA MET A 39 -4.15 -2.18 4.81
C MET A 39 -3.68 -1.25 3.69
N LYS A 40 -3.94 0.05 3.83
CA LYS A 40 -3.29 1.13 3.08
C LYS A 40 -2.53 2.03 4.07
N PRO A 41 -1.25 1.73 4.37
CA PRO A 41 -0.54 2.33 5.50
C PRO A 41 -0.43 3.85 5.42
N VAL A 42 -0.26 4.39 4.21
CA VAL A 42 -0.16 5.81 3.91
C VAL A 42 -1.15 6.15 2.80
N GLY A 43 -2.18 6.91 3.15
CA GLY A 43 -3.23 7.38 2.25
C GLY A 43 -3.07 8.85 1.90
N GLN A 44 -3.38 9.23 0.66
CA GLN A 44 -3.25 10.62 0.17
C GLN A 44 -4.58 11.24 -0.28
N HIS A 45 -5.60 10.41 -0.55
CA HIS A 45 -6.93 10.88 -0.98
C HIS A 45 -7.95 10.41 0.04
N TYR A 46 -8.50 11.34 0.83
CA TYR A 46 -9.36 11.00 1.96
C TYR A 46 -10.79 11.52 1.79
N VAL A 47 -11.71 10.78 2.39
CA VAL A 47 -13.13 11.11 2.53
C VAL A 47 -13.52 11.10 4.01
N GLU A 48 -14.63 11.75 4.35
CA GLU A 48 -15.25 11.58 5.67
C GLU A 48 -16.14 10.33 5.67
N TYR A 49 -15.79 9.34 6.49
CA TYR A 49 -16.51 8.08 6.62
C TYR A 49 -16.53 7.63 8.08
N GLY A 50 -17.72 7.40 8.63
CA GLY A 50 -17.89 6.96 10.03
C GLY A 50 -17.29 7.93 11.07
N GLY A 51 -17.26 9.24 10.78
CA GLY A 51 -16.66 10.26 11.65
C GLY A 51 -15.14 10.38 11.56
N TYR A 52 -14.51 9.67 10.62
CA TYR A 52 -13.07 9.72 10.40
C TYR A 52 -12.75 10.21 9.00
N LYS A 53 -11.64 10.95 8.86
CA LYS A 53 -10.94 11.09 7.58
C LYS A 53 -10.15 9.81 7.33
N ILE A 54 -10.50 9.09 6.26
CA ILE A 54 -9.94 7.80 5.86
C ILE A 54 -9.75 7.80 4.35
N ASP A 55 -8.71 7.12 3.87
CA ASP A 55 -8.45 6.98 2.45
C ASP A 55 -9.60 6.26 1.71
N GLU A 56 -9.99 6.78 0.55
CA GLU A 56 -11.13 6.28 -0.24
C GLU A 56 -10.99 4.79 -0.62
N ASP A 57 -9.76 4.31 -0.84
CA ASP A 57 -9.51 2.91 -1.19
C ASP A 57 -9.82 1.97 0.00
N VAL A 58 -9.61 2.43 1.24
CA VAL A 58 -9.99 1.64 2.42
C VAL A 58 -11.49 1.48 2.52
N VAL A 59 -12.25 2.53 2.23
CA VAL A 59 -13.71 2.48 2.20
C VAL A 59 -14.18 1.53 1.09
N LEU A 60 -13.59 1.63 -0.11
CA LEU A 60 -13.89 0.74 -1.22
C LEU A 60 -13.66 -0.74 -0.87
N MET A 61 -12.49 -1.08 -0.32
CA MET A 61 -12.18 -2.48 0.04
C MET A 61 -13.05 -2.99 1.20
N LYS A 62 -13.41 -2.12 2.15
CA LYS A 62 -14.37 -2.47 3.19
C LYS A 62 -15.72 -2.83 2.59
N ASP A 63 -16.30 -1.92 1.82
CA ASP A 63 -17.69 -2.04 1.37
C ASP A 63 -17.86 -3.12 0.28
N VAL A 64 -16.87 -3.29 -0.60
CA VAL A 64 -16.96 -4.24 -1.73
C VAL A 64 -16.37 -5.60 -1.39
N CYS A 65 -15.27 -5.65 -0.62
CA CYS A 65 -14.59 -6.91 -0.29
C CYS A 65 -14.92 -7.42 1.12
N GLY A 66 -15.73 -6.72 1.91
CA GLY A 66 -16.10 -7.13 3.27
C GLY A 66 -14.90 -7.12 4.24
N MET A 67 -14.01 -6.13 4.12
CA MET A 67 -12.87 -5.99 5.02
C MET A 67 -13.33 -5.34 6.33
N ASP A 68 -13.64 -6.16 7.33
CA ASP A 68 -14.25 -5.74 8.61
C ASP A 68 -13.26 -5.33 9.70
N ASN A 69 -12.02 -5.01 9.34
CA ASN A 69 -11.04 -4.50 10.28
C ASN A 69 -11.34 -3.03 10.70
N ASN A 70 -10.72 -2.58 11.79
CA ASN A 70 -10.82 -1.19 12.23
C ASN A 70 -10.25 -0.24 11.14
N LEU A 71 -11.02 0.77 10.74
CA LEU A 71 -10.64 1.71 9.67
C LEU A 71 -9.31 2.44 9.93
N LYS A 72 -9.05 2.82 11.18
CA LYS A 72 -7.81 3.51 11.57
C LYS A 72 -6.59 2.58 11.57
N ASP A 73 -6.81 1.28 11.73
CA ASP A 73 -5.75 0.29 11.54
C ASP A 73 -5.50 0.01 10.06
N MET A 74 -6.56 0.03 9.24
CA MET A 74 -6.45 -0.12 7.79
C MET A 74 -5.76 1.08 7.15
N ASN A 75 -5.98 2.31 7.64
CA ASN A 75 -5.27 3.52 7.20
C ASN A 75 -4.79 4.36 8.41
N PRO A 76 -3.61 4.04 8.98
CA PRO A 76 -3.09 4.74 10.15
C PRO A 76 -2.55 6.14 9.84
N ILE A 77 -2.06 6.37 8.62
CA ILE A 77 -1.56 7.67 8.21
C ILE A 77 -2.40 8.17 7.03
N THR A 78 -3.14 9.23 7.29
CA THR A 78 -3.85 10.01 6.28
C THR A 78 -3.08 11.31 6.06
N VAL A 79 -2.54 11.51 4.86
CA VAL A 79 -1.76 12.70 4.50
C VAL A 79 -2.73 13.84 4.19
N GLU A 80 -3.15 14.55 5.23
CA GLU A 80 -4.02 15.70 5.12
C GLU A 80 -3.26 16.98 4.69
N LYS A 81 -4.01 18.02 4.34
CA LYS A 81 -3.43 19.34 4.05
C LYS A 81 -2.61 19.82 5.25
N GLY A 82 -1.36 20.21 5.00
CA GLY A 82 -0.42 20.66 6.03
C GLY A 82 0.37 19.53 6.71
N PHE A 83 0.06 18.24 6.46
CA PHE A 83 0.81 17.12 7.03
C PHE A 83 2.30 17.20 6.66
N THR A 84 2.61 17.34 5.36
CA THR A 84 3.98 17.36 4.86
C THR A 84 4.77 18.53 5.42
N GLU A 85 4.19 19.74 5.45
CA GLU A 85 4.85 20.93 6.00
C GLU A 85 5.15 20.76 7.50
N LYS A 86 4.20 20.19 8.24
CA LYS A 86 4.38 19.88 9.66
C LYS A 86 5.50 18.86 9.86
N TYR A 87 5.51 17.79 9.08
CA TYR A 87 6.56 16.77 9.15
C TYR A 87 7.94 17.37 8.87
N ILE A 88 8.10 18.19 7.84
CA ILE A 88 9.39 18.81 7.51
C ILE A 88 9.89 19.70 8.66
N LYS A 89 8.97 20.39 9.35
CA LYS A 89 9.33 21.30 10.47
C LYS A 89 9.61 20.57 11.78
N GLU A 90 8.81 19.55 12.09
CA GLU A 90 8.77 18.94 13.43
C GLU A 90 9.35 17.50 13.45
N GLY A 91 9.50 16.86 12.30
CA GLY A 91 9.86 15.46 12.17
C GLY A 91 8.80 14.52 12.73
N GLY A 92 9.26 13.45 13.40
CA GLY A 92 8.38 12.49 14.08
C GLY A 92 8.29 11.11 13.43
N LEU A 93 9.28 10.71 12.63
CA LEU A 93 9.34 9.40 11.97
C LEU A 93 8.99 8.24 12.90
N GLU A 94 9.60 8.19 14.09
CA GLU A 94 9.39 7.11 15.07
C GLU A 94 7.92 6.92 15.45
N LYS A 95 7.18 8.03 15.60
CA LYS A 95 5.74 8.00 15.90
C LYS A 95 4.97 7.33 14.77
N TYR A 96 5.23 7.73 13.53
CA TYR A 96 4.52 7.21 12.36
C TYR A 96 4.89 5.76 12.05
N VAL A 97 6.16 5.40 12.21
CA VAL A 97 6.65 4.01 12.14
C VAL A 97 5.92 3.14 13.17
N ARG A 98 5.80 3.59 14.42
CA ARG A 98 5.08 2.87 15.47
C ARG A 98 3.61 2.70 15.09
N MET A 99 2.95 3.77 14.61
CA MET A 99 1.55 3.71 14.16
C MET A 99 1.34 2.66 13.07
N ILE A 100 2.20 2.62 12.05
CA ILE A 100 2.13 1.61 10.97
C ILE A 100 2.30 0.19 11.54
N LYS A 101 3.35 -0.03 12.34
CA LYS A 101 3.65 -1.37 12.89
C LYS A 101 2.54 -1.90 13.79
N GLU A 102 2.06 -1.09 14.73
CA GLU A 102 0.99 -1.49 15.65
C GLU A 102 -0.32 -1.77 14.92
N SER A 103 -0.67 -0.93 13.93
CA SER A 103 -1.86 -1.12 13.10
C SER A 103 -1.74 -2.40 12.28
N TYR A 104 -0.59 -2.64 11.65
CA TYR A 104 -0.33 -3.88 10.94
C TYR A 104 -0.45 -5.10 11.87
N THR A 105 0.09 -5.05 13.09
CA THR A 105 -0.03 -6.15 14.06
C THR A 105 -1.50 -6.49 14.35
N ARG A 106 -2.35 -5.47 14.55
CA ARG A 106 -3.80 -5.67 14.76
C ARG A 106 -4.52 -6.21 13.52
N ILE A 107 -4.17 -5.73 12.31
CA ILE A 107 -4.73 -6.24 11.05
C ILE A 107 -4.32 -7.71 10.80
N ALA A 108 -3.06 -8.03 11.10
CA ALA A 108 -2.43 -9.31 10.83
C ALA A 108 -2.89 -10.44 11.78
N GLU A 109 -3.47 -10.09 12.93
CA GLU A 109 -3.90 -11.07 13.93
C GLU A 109 -4.88 -12.09 13.34
N GLY A 110 -4.51 -13.37 13.44
CA GLY A 110 -5.29 -14.48 12.91
C GLY A 110 -5.39 -14.56 11.38
N LYS A 111 -4.67 -13.71 10.61
CA LYS A 111 -4.68 -13.74 9.15
C LYS A 111 -3.62 -14.69 8.59
N GLU A 112 -3.86 -15.18 7.38
CA GLU A 112 -2.90 -15.97 6.60
C GLU A 112 -2.14 -15.10 5.61
N LEU A 113 -2.78 -14.03 5.13
CA LEU A 113 -2.20 -13.05 4.23
C LEU A 113 -2.75 -11.66 4.53
N VAL A 114 -1.88 -10.65 4.46
CA VAL A 114 -2.28 -9.23 4.44
C VAL A 114 -1.87 -8.63 3.11
N LEU A 115 -2.85 -8.11 2.37
CA LEU A 115 -2.62 -7.29 1.19
C LEU A 115 -2.41 -5.84 1.64
N ILE A 116 -1.30 -5.24 1.24
CA ILE A 116 -0.90 -3.90 1.65
C ILE A 116 -0.88 -3.03 0.40
N GLU A 117 -1.75 -2.04 0.32
CA GLU A 117 -1.79 -1.10 -0.79
C GLU A 117 -0.87 0.11 -0.50
N GLY A 118 0.07 0.37 -1.41
CA GLY A 118 0.84 1.61 -1.42
C GLY A 118 0.13 2.75 -2.14
N THR A 119 0.79 3.89 -2.29
CA THR A 119 0.24 5.04 -3.04
C THR A 119 1.17 5.46 -4.17
N GLY A 120 0.66 5.58 -5.41
CA GLY A 120 1.49 5.96 -6.57
C GLY A 120 2.73 5.08 -6.80
N HIS A 121 3.88 5.73 -7.01
CA HIS A 121 5.18 5.13 -7.37
C HIS A 121 6.05 4.80 -6.14
N ALA A 122 7.14 4.04 -6.30
CA ALA A 122 8.01 3.55 -5.21
C ALA A 122 8.47 4.62 -4.21
N GLY A 123 8.69 5.85 -4.69
CA GLY A 123 9.19 6.99 -3.91
C GLY A 123 8.11 7.88 -3.30
N VAL A 124 6.83 7.65 -3.55
CA VAL A 124 5.75 8.45 -2.94
C VAL A 124 5.82 8.31 -1.43
N GLY A 125 5.92 9.44 -0.73
CA GLY A 125 6.11 9.51 0.72
C GLY A 125 7.55 9.74 1.17
N ALA A 126 8.52 9.79 0.25
CA ALA A 126 9.93 10.05 0.58
C ALA A 126 10.17 11.40 1.27
N VAL A 127 9.34 12.42 0.99
CA VAL A 127 9.41 13.74 1.65
C VAL A 127 9.13 13.69 3.16
N PHE A 128 8.53 12.60 3.64
CA PHE A 128 8.33 12.33 5.06
C PHE A 128 8.87 10.95 5.48
N ASP A 129 9.93 10.49 4.80
CA ASP A 129 10.69 9.26 5.09
C ASP A 129 9.88 7.94 5.11
N LEU A 130 8.66 7.95 4.56
CA LEU A 130 7.78 6.79 4.47
C LEU A 130 7.40 6.54 3.02
N SER A 131 8.43 6.40 2.17
CA SER A 131 8.23 5.97 0.79
C SER A 131 7.59 4.59 0.73
N ASN A 132 6.94 4.22 -0.38
CA ASN A 132 6.42 2.84 -0.52
C ASN A 132 7.52 1.79 -0.32
N ALA A 133 8.74 2.05 -0.81
CA ALA A 133 9.87 1.13 -0.61
C ALA A 133 10.25 1.02 0.87
N SER A 134 10.33 2.14 1.58
CA SER A 134 10.64 2.19 3.02
C SER A 134 9.53 1.53 3.86
N VAL A 135 8.25 1.72 3.52
CA VAL A 135 7.13 1.07 4.21
C VAL A 135 7.09 -0.43 3.90
N ALA A 136 7.36 -0.84 2.67
CA ALA A 136 7.43 -2.25 2.31
C ALA A 136 8.56 -2.96 3.07
N LYS A 137 9.71 -2.29 3.23
CA LYS A 137 10.83 -2.74 4.07
C LYS A 137 10.43 -2.80 5.55
N LEU A 138 9.80 -1.75 6.07
CA LEU A 138 9.35 -1.66 7.45
C LEU A 138 8.44 -2.81 7.86
N LEU A 139 7.56 -3.22 6.94
CA LEU A 139 6.63 -4.31 7.14
C LEU A 139 7.20 -5.67 6.73
N GLU A 140 8.44 -5.74 6.23
CA GLU A 140 9.10 -6.97 5.72
C GLU A 140 8.23 -7.69 4.68
N SER A 141 7.70 -6.91 3.75
CA SER A 141 6.79 -7.40 2.71
C SER A 141 7.51 -7.61 1.38
N LYS A 142 6.94 -8.48 0.54
CA LYS A 142 7.32 -8.58 -0.86
C LYS A 142 6.44 -7.69 -1.70
N VAL A 143 6.94 -7.21 -2.84
CA VAL A 143 6.24 -6.23 -3.68
C VAL A 143 5.74 -6.85 -4.97
N LEU A 144 4.48 -6.57 -5.31
CA LEU A 144 3.91 -6.72 -6.64
C LEU A 144 3.79 -5.33 -7.26
N LEU A 145 4.50 -5.10 -8.37
CA LEU A 145 4.51 -3.81 -9.04
C LEU A 145 3.44 -3.77 -10.13
N ILE A 146 2.74 -2.65 -10.27
CA ILE A 146 1.79 -2.41 -11.36
C ILE A 146 2.39 -1.37 -12.30
N SER A 147 2.38 -1.65 -13.60
CA SER A 147 2.78 -0.68 -14.63
C SER A 147 1.71 -0.62 -15.72
N THR A 148 1.63 0.49 -16.45
CA THR A 148 0.74 0.59 -17.62
C THR A 148 1.34 -0.10 -18.85
N GLY A 149 0.51 -0.58 -19.77
CA GLY A 149 0.94 -1.14 -21.04
C GLY A 149 1.57 -0.10 -21.98
N GLY A 150 2.32 -0.59 -22.97
CA GLY A 150 3.04 0.23 -23.95
C GLY A 150 4.48 -0.28 -24.18
N ILE A 151 5.20 0.36 -25.11
CA ILE A 151 6.58 0.03 -25.46
C ILE A 151 7.52 1.14 -24.96
N GLY A 152 8.69 0.77 -24.45
CA GLY A 152 9.71 1.70 -23.94
C GLY A 152 9.40 2.21 -22.54
N ARG A 153 8.55 3.24 -22.44
CA ARG A 153 8.25 3.95 -21.18
C ARG A 153 7.88 3.03 -20.01
N PRO A 154 6.97 2.04 -20.14
CA PRO A 154 6.64 1.16 -19.02
C PRO A 154 7.84 0.39 -18.45
N ILE A 155 8.77 -0.01 -19.32
CA ILE A 155 9.98 -0.74 -18.93
C ILE A 155 10.90 0.20 -18.15
N ASP A 156 11.13 1.41 -18.67
CA ASP A 156 11.95 2.42 -17.99
C ASP A 156 11.40 2.76 -16.60
N GLU A 157 10.07 2.91 -16.50
CA GLU A 157 9.40 3.18 -15.23
C GLU A 157 9.48 1.99 -14.27
N ILE A 158 9.36 0.75 -14.76
CA ILE A 158 9.57 -0.46 -13.93
C ILE A 158 11.00 -0.48 -13.38
N VAL A 159 12.00 -0.27 -14.23
CA VAL A 159 13.43 -0.30 -13.84
C VAL A 159 13.73 0.80 -12.82
N MET A 160 13.23 2.02 -13.04
CA MET A 160 13.41 3.14 -12.11
C MET A 160 12.76 2.87 -10.74
N ASN A 161 11.54 2.31 -10.70
CA ASN A 161 10.88 1.97 -9.45
C ASN A 161 11.57 0.80 -8.75
N LYS A 162 12.01 -0.22 -9.52
CA LYS A 162 12.75 -1.37 -9.01
C LYS A 162 14.04 -0.94 -8.30
N ALA A 163 14.76 0.04 -8.84
CA ALA A 163 16.01 0.50 -8.25
C ALA A 163 15.84 0.95 -6.78
N LEU A 164 14.74 1.63 -6.44
CA LEU A 164 14.48 2.06 -5.07
C LEU A 164 14.09 0.89 -4.16
N PHE A 165 13.28 -0.05 -4.63
CA PHE A 165 12.96 -1.27 -3.86
C PHE A 165 14.21 -2.12 -3.63
N ASP A 166 15.07 -2.28 -4.63
CA ASP A 166 16.35 -2.99 -4.52
C ASP A 166 17.27 -2.31 -3.49
N GLN A 167 17.35 -0.97 -3.51
CA GLN A 167 18.14 -0.19 -2.55
C GLN A 167 17.67 -0.41 -1.11
N GLU A 168 16.36 -0.52 -0.87
CA GLU A 168 15.79 -0.85 0.45
C GLU A 168 15.90 -2.36 0.79
N GLY A 169 16.39 -3.18 -0.14
CA GLY A 169 16.47 -4.63 0.00
C GLY A 169 15.09 -5.29 0.09
N VAL A 170 14.14 -4.83 -0.73
CA VAL A 170 12.77 -5.32 -0.83
C VAL A 170 12.60 -6.07 -2.15
N GLU A 171 12.19 -7.33 -2.07
CA GLU A 171 12.01 -8.19 -3.23
C GLU A 171 10.72 -7.84 -4.00
N ILE A 172 10.85 -7.54 -5.30
CA ILE A 172 9.72 -7.50 -6.23
C ILE A 172 9.49 -8.91 -6.78
N ILE A 173 8.35 -9.51 -6.47
CA ILE A 173 8.00 -10.89 -6.89
C ILE A 173 7.35 -10.97 -8.26
N GLY A 174 6.96 -9.84 -8.83
CA GLY A 174 6.34 -9.80 -10.14
C GLY A 174 5.86 -8.41 -10.52
N VAL A 175 5.46 -8.30 -11.79
CA VAL A 175 4.88 -7.09 -12.35
C VAL A 175 3.57 -7.43 -13.05
N ILE A 176 2.52 -6.65 -12.78
CA ILE A 176 1.27 -6.66 -13.55
C ILE A 176 1.32 -5.51 -14.56
N ILE A 177 1.13 -5.82 -15.84
CA ILE A 177 0.96 -4.82 -16.89
C ILE A 177 -0.54 -4.56 -17.07
N ASN A 178 -1.00 -3.39 -16.65
CA ASN A 178 -2.40 -2.98 -16.71
C ASN A 178 -2.67 -2.08 -17.93
N LYS A 179 -3.93 -1.98 -18.38
CA LYS A 179 -4.35 -1.13 -19.51
C LYS A 179 -3.56 -1.38 -20.79
N VAL A 180 -3.32 -2.65 -21.11
CA VAL A 180 -2.73 -3.04 -22.40
C VAL A 180 -3.77 -2.76 -23.48
N VAL A 181 -3.52 -1.75 -24.31
CA VAL A 181 -4.30 -1.50 -25.52
C VAL A 181 -3.89 -2.52 -26.57
N SER A 182 -4.87 -3.29 -27.04
CA SER A 182 -4.77 -4.20 -28.19
C SER A 182 -4.95 -3.44 -29.50
#